data_AF-A0A150J6E3-F1
#
_entry.id   AF-A0A150J6E3-F1
#
_cell.length_a   1.000
_cell.length_b   1.000
_cell.length_c   1.000
_cell.angle_alpha   90.00
_cell.angle_beta   90.00
_cell.angle_gamma   90.00
#
_symmetry.space_group_name_H-M   'P 1'
#
loop_
_entity.id
_entity.type
_entity.pdbx_description
1 polymer ?
#
loop_
_entity_poly.entity_id
_entity_poly.type
_entity_poly.pdbx_seq_one_letter_code
_entity_poly.pdbx_strand_id
1 'polypeptide(L)'
;MGEAVYYIKARFESEEKLNKLYPKIEKFINQGIEAYDWWQDNRGMERSGEREKFWNEFQNKFPMIYAYLGDLAGKDCGNALAGHLDFGNEGDVEHSLCMSGPILTYSSLVWHFADWTRFANALKEIGALKVDWISDECMDPFELLDV
;
A
#
# COMPACT_ATOMS: atom_id res chain seq x y z
N MET A 1 -3.36 5.07 19.71
CA MET A 1 -2.75 5.36 18.40
C MET A 1 -3.89 5.62 17.44
N GLY A 2 -3.75 6.61 16.57
CA GLY A 2 -4.81 7.08 15.67
C GLY A 2 -4.59 6.65 14.23
N GLU A 3 -5.56 6.99 13.39
CA GLU A 3 -5.56 6.79 11.95
C GLU A 3 -5.53 8.16 11.27
N ALA A 4 -5.05 8.22 10.03
CA ALA A 4 -5.10 9.40 9.18
C ALA A 4 -5.43 9.00 7.74
N VAL A 5 -6.00 9.93 6.96
CA VAL A 5 -6.25 9.65 5.54
C VAL A 5 -4.97 9.90 4.77
N TYR A 6 -4.61 8.92 3.96
CA TYR A 6 -3.49 8.97 3.03
C TYR A 6 -4.03 9.05 1.61
N TYR A 7 -3.36 9.83 0.77
CA TYR A 7 -3.70 10.04 -0.63
C TYR A 7 -2.48 9.76 -1.48
N ILE A 8 -2.64 8.99 -2.55
CA ILE A 8 -1.61 8.77 -3.56
C ILE A 8 -2.14 9.11 -4.94
N LYS A 9 -1.29 9.77 -5.73
CA LYS A 9 -1.61 10.15 -7.10
C LYS A 9 -0.49 9.70 -8.03
N ALA A 10 -0.86 8.92 -9.03
CA ALA A 10 0.06 8.41 -10.04
C ALA A 10 -0.35 8.88 -11.44
N ARG A 11 0.63 9.31 -12.25
CA ARG A 11 0.44 9.65 -13.67
C ARG A 11 1.10 8.60 -14.53
N PHE A 12 0.35 8.10 -15.50
CA PHE A 12 0.80 7.17 -16.52
C PHE A 12 1.00 7.88 -17.87
N GLU A 13 1.61 7.19 -18.82
CA GLU A 13 1.85 7.72 -20.17
C GLU A 13 0.56 8.12 -20.88
N SER A 14 -0.46 7.27 -20.80
CA SER A 14 -1.77 7.49 -21.41
C SER A 14 -2.87 6.78 -20.61
N GLU A 15 -4.11 7.18 -20.85
CA GLU A 15 -5.29 6.50 -20.30
C GLU A 15 -5.35 5.03 -20.76
N GLU A 16 -5.01 4.74 -22.02
CA GLU A 16 -4.96 3.37 -22.54
C GLU A 16 -3.93 2.52 -21.77
N LYS A 17 -2.76 3.07 -21.47
CA LYS A 17 -1.73 2.39 -20.69
C LYS A 17 -2.20 2.13 -19.27
N LEU A 18 -2.86 3.12 -18.65
CA LEU A 18 -3.43 2.96 -17.30
C LEU A 18 -4.52 1.89 -17.28
N ASN A 19 -5.46 1.91 -18.22
CA ASN A 19 -6.50 0.87 -18.32
C ASN A 19 -5.91 -0.55 -18.42
N LYS A 20 -4.80 -0.72 -19.16
CA LYS A 20 -4.10 -2.01 -19.26
C LYS A 20 -3.43 -2.44 -17.95
N LEU A 21 -2.95 -1.49 -17.15
CA LEU A 21 -2.26 -1.74 -15.89
C LEU A 21 -3.20 -1.78 -14.68
N TYR A 22 -4.41 -1.21 -14.79
CA TYR A 22 -5.36 -1.07 -13.70
C TYR A 22 -5.66 -2.40 -12.99
N PRO A 23 -5.95 -3.52 -13.67
CA PRO A 23 -6.21 -4.79 -12.98
C PRO A 23 -5.00 -5.29 -12.17
N LYS A 24 -3.77 -4.97 -12.59
CA LYS A 24 -2.56 -5.31 -11.83
C LYS A 24 -2.42 -4.44 -10.58
N ILE A 25 -2.80 -3.16 -10.67
CA ILE A 25 -2.75 -2.20 -9.56
C ILE A 25 -3.81 -2.56 -8.51
N GLU A 26 -5.04 -2.78 -8.95
CA GLU A 26 -6.14 -3.23 -8.09
C GLU A 26 -5.79 -4.54 -7.37
N LYS A 27 -5.29 -5.54 -8.12
CA LYS A 27 -4.81 -6.80 -7.54
C LYS A 27 -3.68 -6.59 -6.53
N PHE A 28 -2.76 -5.67 -6.78
CA PHE A 28 -1.69 -5.35 -5.85
C PHE A 28 -2.24 -4.81 -4.53
N ILE A 29 -3.16 -3.85 -4.58
CA ILE A 29 -3.76 -3.24 -3.38
C ILE A 29 -4.56 -4.28 -2.60
N ASN A 30 -5.42 -5.06 -3.28
CA ASN A 30 -6.20 -6.13 -2.63
C ASN A 30 -5.30 -7.17 -1.97
N GLN A 31 -4.23 -7.61 -2.64
CA GLN A 31 -3.27 -8.52 -2.03
C GLN A 31 -2.56 -7.89 -0.82
N GLY A 32 -2.33 -6.58 -0.82
CA GLY A 32 -1.76 -5.83 0.29
C GLY A 32 -2.65 -5.83 1.52
N ILE A 33 -3.95 -5.63 1.33
CA ILE A 33 -4.98 -5.69 2.39
C ILE A 33 -5.02 -7.11 2.98
N GLU A 34 -5.15 -8.13 2.14
CA GLU A 34 -5.15 -9.54 2.60
C GLU A 34 -3.84 -9.91 3.33
N ALA A 35 -2.71 -9.37 2.88
CA ALA A 35 -1.41 -9.59 3.49
C ALA A 35 -1.28 -8.92 4.85
N TYR A 36 -1.86 -7.73 5.03
CA TYR A 36 -1.94 -7.07 6.33
C TYR A 36 -2.74 -7.91 7.33
N ASP A 37 -3.93 -8.36 6.96
CA ASP A 37 -4.79 -9.17 7.84
C ASP A 37 -4.09 -10.47 8.25
N TRP A 38 -3.52 -11.17 7.27
CA TRP A 38 -2.75 -12.38 7.55
C TRP A 38 -1.54 -12.10 8.44
N TRP A 39 -0.83 -10.99 8.21
CA TRP A 39 0.28 -10.60 9.06
C TRP A 39 -0.18 -10.33 10.50
N GLN A 40 -1.30 -9.63 10.73
CA GLN A 40 -1.83 -9.41 12.08
C GLN A 40 -2.08 -10.71 12.84
N ASP A 41 -2.65 -11.70 12.16
CA ASP A 41 -2.92 -13.03 12.74
C ASP A 41 -1.65 -13.86 13.01
N ASN A 42 -0.58 -13.62 12.25
CA ASN A 42 0.61 -14.49 12.24
C ASN A 42 1.89 -13.82 12.77
N ARG A 43 1.91 -12.51 13.04
CA ARG A 43 3.09 -11.77 13.53
C ARG A 43 3.62 -12.26 14.88
N GLY A 44 2.83 -13.04 15.62
CA GLY A 44 3.27 -13.73 16.84
C GLY A 44 4.35 -14.79 16.60
N MET A 45 4.45 -15.33 15.38
CA MET A 45 5.46 -16.34 15.00
C MET A 45 6.90 -15.85 15.21
N GLU A 46 7.13 -14.55 15.17
CA GLU A 46 8.41 -13.93 15.50
C GLU A 46 8.87 -14.32 16.92
N ARG A 47 7.98 -14.23 17.91
CA ARG A 47 8.28 -14.54 19.32
C ARG A 47 8.50 -16.04 19.56
N SER A 48 7.88 -16.86 18.72
CA SER A 48 8.03 -18.33 18.75
C SER A 48 9.27 -18.81 18.00
N GLY A 49 10.05 -17.93 17.37
CA GLY A 49 11.21 -18.31 16.57
C GLY A 49 10.87 -18.95 15.22
N GLU A 50 9.62 -18.84 14.76
CA GLU A 50 9.12 -19.42 13.50
C GLU A 50 9.22 -18.44 12.31
N ARG A 51 10.16 -17.49 12.36
CA ARG A 51 10.30 -16.43 11.34
C ARG A 51 10.49 -16.99 9.92
N GLU A 52 11.32 -18.00 9.74
CA GLU A 52 11.55 -18.60 8.42
C GLU A 52 10.27 -19.20 7.84
N LYS A 53 9.49 -19.89 8.67
CA LYS A 53 8.20 -20.45 8.29
C LYS A 53 7.19 -19.36 7.93
N PHE A 54 7.11 -18.28 8.72
CA PHE A 54 6.29 -17.11 8.40
C PHE A 54 6.61 -16.59 6.99
N TRP A 55 7.89 -16.35 6.68
CA TRP A 55 8.27 -15.76 5.40
C TRP A 55 8.06 -16.70 4.22
N ASN A 56 8.29 -18.01 4.40
CA ASN A 56 7.97 -19.01 3.38
C ASN A 56 6.46 -19.03 3.07
N GLU A 57 5.61 -19.01 4.09
CA GLU A 57 4.15 -18.97 3.90
C GLU A 57 3.70 -17.64 3.29
N PHE A 58 4.23 -16.50 3.78
CA PHE A 58 3.92 -15.17 3.27
C PHE A 58 4.29 -15.02 1.79
N GLN A 59 5.48 -15.48 1.39
CA GLN A 59 5.93 -15.43 -0.02
C GLN A 59 5.01 -16.25 -0.93
N ASN A 60 4.62 -17.45 -0.49
CA ASN A 60 3.75 -18.32 -1.26
C ASN A 60 2.33 -17.75 -1.41
N LYS A 61 1.81 -17.11 -0.37
CA LYS A 61 0.46 -16.56 -0.35
C LYS A 61 0.37 -15.19 -1.03
N PHE A 62 1.38 -14.33 -0.81
CA PHE A 62 1.39 -12.93 -1.25
C PHE A 62 2.65 -12.57 -2.04
N PRO A 63 2.89 -13.20 -3.21
CA PRO A 63 4.15 -13.03 -3.94
C PRO A 63 4.41 -11.59 -4.42
N MET A 64 3.36 -10.83 -4.77
CA MET A 64 3.56 -9.43 -5.20
C MET A 64 3.92 -8.54 -4.00
N ILE A 65 3.30 -8.77 -2.86
CA ILE A 65 3.60 -8.03 -1.62
C ILE A 65 4.98 -8.41 -1.08
N TYR A 66 5.35 -9.69 -1.13
CA TYR A 66 6.69 -10.12 -0.75
C TYR A 66 7.77 -9.43 -1.60
N ALA A 67 7.57 -9.33 -2.93
CA ALA A 67 8.48 -8.61 -3.80
C ALA A 67 8.52 -7.10 -3.46
N TYR A 68 7.37 -6.49 -3.20
CA TYR A 68 7.22 -5.09 -2.81
C TYR A 68 7.95 -4.75 -1.50
N LEU A 69 7.92 -5.65 -0.51
CA LEU A 69 8.60 -5.46 0.76
C LEU A 69 10.12 -5.35 0.60
N GLY A 70 10.68 -5.96 -0.45
CA GLY A 70 12.09 -5.84 -0.82
C GLY A 70 13.00 -6.22 0.34
N ASP A 71 13.76 -5.24 0.84
CA ASP A 71 14.70 -5.45 1.94
C ASP A 71 14.04 -5.75 3.29
N LEU A 72 12.72 -5.57 3.46
CA LEU A 72 12.00 -5.97 4.68
C LEU A 72 11.70 -7.47 4.71
N ALA A 73 11.67 -8.12 3.54
CA ALA A 73 11.42 -9.54 3.44
C ALA A 73 12.55 -10.34 4.13
N GLY A 74 12.18 -11.32 4.93
CA GLY A 74 13.12 -12.15 5.71
C GLY A 74 13.61 -11.52 7.03
N LYS A 75 13.25 -10.25 7.33
CA LYS A 75 13.58 -9.59 8.60
C LYS A 75 12.55 -9.91 9.68
N ASP A 76 12.54 -9.12 10.77
CA ASP A 76 11.54 -9.20 11.84
C ASP A 76 10.11 -9.22 11.25
N CYS A 77 9.36 -10.30 11.49
CA CYS A 77 7.96 -10.39 11.05
C CYS A 77 6.95 -9.96 12.14
N GLY A 78 7.44 -9.52 13.30
CA GLY A 78 6.63 -9.03 14.41
C GLY A 78 6.13 -7.61 14.18
N ASN A 79 7.05 -6.64 14.08
CA ASN A 79 6.68 -5.22 13.99
C ASN A 79 7.21 -4.51 12.75
N ALA A 80 8.22 -5.04 12.05
CA ALA A 80 8.86 -4.32 10.95
C ALA A 80 7.97 -4.11 9.71
N LEU A 81 6.77 -4.68 9.66
CA LEU A 81 5.79 -4.48 8.58
C LEU A 81 4.73 -3.42 8.91
N ALA A 82 4.72 -2.91 10.15
CA ALA A 82 3.85 -1.82 10.54
C ALA A 82 4.14 -0.58 9.69
N GLY A 83 3.10 0.01 9.11
CA GLY A 83 3.22 1.19 8.25
C GLY A 83 3.53 0.86 6.79
N HIS A 84 3.84 -0.39 6.46
CA HIS A 84 4.24 -0.81 5.11
C HIS A 84 3.20 -1.66 4.39
N LEU A 85 2.27 -2.28 5.12
CA LEU A 85 1.13 -3.03 4.59
C LEU A 85 -0.19 -2.27 4.75
N ASP A 86 -0.10 -1.00 5.12
CA ASP A 86 -1.23 -0.11 5.39
C ASP A 86 -1.84 0.42 4.10
N PHE A 87 -2.60 -0.44 3.43
CA PHE A 87 -3.31 -0.11 2.20
C PHE A 87 -4.78 0.25 2.42
N GLY A 88 -5.34 0.02 3.61
CA GLY A 88 -6.76 0.24 3.88
C GLY A 88 -7.54 -1.04 4.08
N ASN A 89 -8.83 -0.99 3.77
CA ASN A 89 -9.72 -2.14 3.77
C ASN A 89 -10.34 -2.37 2.37
N GLU A 90 -10.99 -3.52 2.17
CA GLU A 90 -11.58 -3.89 0.87
C GLU A 90 -12.59 -2.84 0.35
N GLY A 91 -13.35 -2.21 1.25
CA GLY A 91 -14.32 -1.16 0.91
C GLY A 91 -13.66 0.12 0.40
N ASP A 92 -12.42 0.41 0.83
CA ASP A 92 -11.68 1.57 0.34
C ASP A 92 -11.27 1.40 -1.12
N VAL A 93 -10.96 0.19 -1.57
CA VAL A 93 -10.56 -0.06 -2.97
C VAL A 93 -11.72 0.21 -3.91
N GLU A 94 -12.90 -0.29 -3.59
CA GLU A 94 -14.11 -0.09 -4.41
C GLU A 94 -14.49 1.39 -4.53
N HIS A 95 -14.25 2.19 -3.49
CA HIS A 95 -14.74 3.56 -3.41
C HIS A 95 -13.68 4.64 -3.68
N SER A 96 -12.40 4.33 -3.50
CA SER A 96 -11.34 5.33 -3.50
C SER A 96 -10.30 5.14 -4.60
N LEU A 97 -10.24 3.96 -5.25
CA LEU A 97 -9.37 3.74 -6.41
C LEU A 97 -10.04 4.27 -7.68
N CYS A 98 -9.59 5.44 -8.13
CA CYS A 98 -10.22 6.16 -9.23
C CYS A 98 -9.25 6.40 -10.38
N MET A 99 -9.79 6.37 -11.60
CA MET A 99 -9.10 6.79 -12.83
C MET A 99 -9.71 8.08 -13.39
N SER A 100 -8.85 8.99 -13.84
CA SER A 100 -9.24 10.19 -14.59
C SER A 100 -8.22 10.46 -15.70
N GLY A 101 -8.55 10.05 -16.92
CA GLY A 101 -7.59 10.05 -18.03
C GLY A 101 -6.34 9.23 -17.70
N PRO A 102 -5.11 9.78 -17.83
CA PRO A 102 -3.88 9.07 -17.49
C PRO A 102 -3.52 9.11 -15.99
N ILE A 103 -4.44 9.56 -15.13
CA ILE A 103 -4.21 9.73 -13.69
C ILE A 103 -4.95 8.64 -12.92
N LEU A 104 -4.24 8.00 -12.00
CA LEU A 104 -4.79 7.16 -10.95
C LEU A 104 -4.72 7.93 -9.63
N THR A 105 -5.79 7.87 -8.84
CA THR A 105 -5.80 8.32 -7.45
C THR A 105 -6.27 7.19 -6.55
N TYR A 106 -5.70 7.10 -5.36
CA TYR A 106 -6.16 6.22 -4.30
C TYR A 106 -6.09 6.92 -2.96
N SER A 107 -7.06 6.68 -2.09
CA SER A 107 -7.05 7.17 -0.72
C SER A 107 -7.59 6.12 0.24
N SER A 108 -7.08 6.13 1.46
CA SER A 108 -7.58 5.24 2.52
C SER A 108 -7.26 5.82 3.91
N LEU A 109 -8.12 5.49 4.88
CA LEU A 109 -7.87 5.71 6.30
C LEU A 109 -7.02 4.55 6.83
N VAL A 110 -5.79 4.86 7.23
CA VAL A 110 -4.81 3.87 7.69
C VAL A 110 -4.09 4.33 8.95
N TRP A 111 -3.24 3.47 9.54
CA TRP A 111 -2.43 3.85 10.70
C TRP A 111 -1.63 5.12 10.40
N HIS A 112 -1.66 6.05 11.34
CA HIS A 112 -1.04 7.37 11.17
C HIS A 112 0.49 7.34 10.94
N PHE A 113 1.17 6.26 11.32
CA PHE A 113 2.61 6.09 11.05
C PHE A 113 2.91 5.39 9.71
N ALA A 114 1.90 5.23 8.84
CA ALA A 114 2.11 4.62 7.53
C ALA A 114 3.11 5.40 6.67
N ASP A 115 3.85 4.69 5.82
CA ASP A 115 4.76 5.28 4.86
C ASP A 115 4.49 4.72 3.47
N TRP A 116 3.78 5.52 2.66
CA TRP A 116 3.43 5.17 1.29
C TRP A 116 4.55 5.40 0.29
N THR A 117 5.78 5.70 0.72
CA THR A 117 6.94 5.85 -0.17
C THR A 117 7.22 4.57 -0.93
N ARG A 118 7.14 3.41 -0.27
CA ARG A 118 7.26 2.11 -0.96
C ARG A 118 6.11 1.89 -1.93
N PHE A 119 4.89 2.25 -1.56
CA PHE A 119 3.73 2.11 -2.45
C PHE A 119 3.90 2.99 -3.70
N ALA A 120 4.40 4.22 -3.55
CA ALA A 120 4.73 5.09 -4.66
C ALA A 120 5.80 4.49 -5.58
N ASN A 121 6.82 3.83 -5.01
CA ASN A 121 7.83 3.13 -5.80
C ASN A 121 7.26 1.92 -6.54
N ALA A 122 6.38 1.14 -5.90
CA ALA A 122 5.68 0.03 -6.55
C ALA A 122 4.87 0.49 -7.76
N LEU A 123 4.15 1.62 -7.66
CA LEU A 123 3.42 2.20 -8.78
C LEU A 123 4.35 2.66 -9.92
N LYS A 124 5.54 3.19 -9.61
CA LYS A 124 6.57 3.50 -10.62
C LYS A 124 7.05 2.24 -11.32
N GLU A 125 7.34 1.17 -10.58
CA GLU A 125 7.75 -0.12 -11.15
C GLU A 125 6.65 -0.76 -12.01
N ILE A 126 5.38 -0.55 -11.66
CA ILE A 126 4.23 -0.99 -12.47
C ILE A 126 4.14 -0.21 -13.79
N GLY A 127 4.60 1.04 -13.82
CA GLY A 127 4.68 1.85 -15.04
C GLY A 127 4.22 3.30 -14.91
N ALA A 128 4.02 3.81 -13.68
CA ALA A 128 3.74 5.22 -13.47
C ALA A 128 4.99 6.07 -13.76
N LEU A 129 4.79 7.19 -14.47
CA LEU A 129 5.84 8.16 -14.79
C LEU A 129 6.14 9.12 -13.62
N LYS A 130 5.10 9.46 -12.86
CA LYS A 130 5.18 10.30 -11.66
C LYS A 130 4.24 9.74 -10.62
N VAL A 131 4.70 9.65 -9.39
CA VAL A 131 3.89 9.22 -8.25
C VAL A 131 4.32 10.03 -7.04
N ASP A 132 3.35 10.52 -6.30
CA ASP A 132 3.56 11.17 -5.01
C ASP A 132 2.38 10.88 -4.08
N TRP A 133 2.60 11.03 -2.78
CA TRP A 133 1.60 10.79 -1.75
C TRP A 133 1.66 11.84 -0.64
N ILE A 134 0.54 12.04 0.05
CA ILE A 134 0.43 12.92 1.21
C ILE A 134 -0.52 12.31 2.23
N SER A 135 -0.35 12.64 3.51
CA SER A 135 -1.31 12.35 4.57
C SER A 135 -1.94 13.64 5.08
N ASP A 136 -3.15 13.55 5.63
CA ASP A 136 -3.80 14.67 6.31
C ASP A 136 -2.97 15.21 7.48
N GLU A 137 -2.07 14.42 8.08
CA GLU A 137 -1.16 14.90 9.13
C GLU A 137 -0.13 15.91 8.61
N CYS A 138 0.11 15.93 7.31
CA CYS A 138 1.02 16.85 6.64
C CYS A 138 0.29 18.03 5.98
N MET A 139 -1.04 18.11 6.08
CA MET A 139 -1.84 19.18 5.51
C MET A 139 -2.44 20.04 6.63
N ASP A 140 -2.29 21.36 6.52
CA ASP A 140 -3.05 22.28 7.37
C ASP A 140 -4.47 22.39 6.78
N PRO A 141 -5.53 21.99 7.52
CA PRO A 141 -6.90 22.09 7.03
C PRO A 141 -7.31 23.52 6.69
N PHE A 142 -6.69 24.53 7.31
CA PHE A 142 -6.97 25.93 7.03
C PHE A 142 -6.40 26.39 5.68
N GLU A 143 -5.27 25.82 5.23
CA GLU A 143 -4.70 26.11 3.90
C GLU A 143 -5.60 25.60 2.75
N LEU A 144 -6.49 24.63 3.04
CA LEU A 144 -7.44 24.06 2.08
C LEU A 144 -8.79 24.79 2.03
N LEU A 145 -9.08 25.65 3.02
CA LEU A 145 -10.35 26.37 3.14
C LEU A 145 -10.30 27.79 2.54
N ASP A 146 -9.12 28.27 2.15
CA ASP A 146 -8.94 29.57 1.49
C ASP A 146 -9.26 29.49 -0.03
N VAL A 147 -10.51 29.15 -0.37
CA VAL A 147 -11.07 29.17 -1.73
C VAL A 147 -12.12 30.26 -1.89
#